data_AF-A0A8X6WQN4-F1
#
_entry.id   AF-A0A8X6WQN4-F1
#
_cell.length_a   1.000
_cell.length_b   1.000
_cell.length_c   1.000
_cell.angle_alpha   90.00
_cell.angle_beta   90.00
_cell.angle_gamma   90.00
#
_symmetry.space_group_name_H-M   'P 1'
#
loop_
_entity.id
_entity.type
_entity.pdbx_description
1 polymer ?
#
loop_
_entity_poly.entity_id
_entity_poly.type
_entity_poly.pdbx_seq_one_letter_code
_entity_poly.pdbx_strand_id
1 'polypeptide(L)' 'MAELDYRSCFGAGQDVEVQKRMLTVPKIDTLDDLIRELRSAFATDHVNVERVQDLMAAYKSNPREWIKYAKFDRHR' A
#
# COMPACT_ATOMS: atom_id res chain seq x y z
N MET A 1 16.54 25.28 25.63
CA MET A 1 16.28 24.99 24.20
C MET A 1 15.90 23.52 24.13
N ALA A 2 14.62 23.23 23.92
CA ALA A 2 14.12 21.86 23.90
C ALA A 2 14.64 21.14 22.65
N GLU A 3 15.44 20.10 22.86
CA GLU A 3 15.73 19.10 21.83
C GLU A 3 14.43 18.35 21.54
N LEU A 4 13.86 18.59 20.36
CA LEU A 4 12.74 17.79 19.88
C LEU A 4 13.29 16.43 19.46
N ASP A 5 13.31 15.49 20.41
CA ASP A 5 13.56 14.09 20.16
C ASP A 5 12.37 13.48 19.39
N TYR A 6 12.42 13.65 18.06
CA TYR A 6 11.42 13.12 17.12
C TYR A 6 11.45 11.58 17.02
N ARG A 7 12.26 10.91 17.84
CA ARG A 7 12.45 9.46 17.85
C ARG A 7 11.35 8.72 18.61
N SER A 8 10.44 9.44 19.29
CA SER A 8 9.36 8.86 20.10
C SER A 8 8.04 8.57 19.37
N CYS A 9 7.90 8.90 18.07
CA CYS A 9 6.62 8.74 17.36
C CYS A 9 6.46 7.43 16.56
N PHE A 10 7.50 6.62 16.40
CA PHE A 10 7.38 5.35 15.70
C PHE A 10 7.74 4.20 16.63
N GLY A 11 6.70 3.62 17.24
CA GLY A 11 6.83 2.43 18.07
C GLY A 11 7.46 1.29 17.27
N ALA A 12 8.72 0.99 17.59
CA ALA A 12 9.39 -0.23 17.19
C ALA A 12 8.78 -1.40 17.97
N GLY A 13 7.75 -2.03 17.41
CA GLY A 13 7.02 -3.11 18.09
C GLY A 13 6.03 -3.89 17.23
N GLN A 14 6.07 -3.77 15.90
CA GLN A 14 5.13 -4.48 15.00
C GLN A 14 5.82 -5.11 13.78
N ASP A 15 7.07 -5.56 13.89
CA ASP A 15 7.81 -6.04 12.70
C ASP A 15 7.74 -7.56 12.47
N VAL A 16 7.25 -8.34 13.45
CA VAL A 16 7.30 -9.82 13.38
C VAL A 16 5.98 -10.46 12.92
N GLU A 17 4.83 -9.87 13.22
CA GLU A 17 3.51 -10.36 12.76
C GLU A 17 3.29 -10.08 11.25
N VAL A 18 3.89 -8.99 10.74
CA VAL A 18 3.77 -8.54 9.34
C VAL A 18 4.37 -9.57 8.37
N GLN A 19 5.44 -10.27 8.76
CA GLN A 19 6.12 -11.22 7.90
C GLN A 19 5.30 -12.48 7.63
N LYS A 20 4.38 -12.86 8.53
CA LYS A 20 3.59 -14.10 8.41
C LYS A 20 2.41 -13.97 7.44
N ARG A 21 1.92 -12.75 7.18
CA ARG A 21 0.79 -12.48 6.26
C ARG A 21 1.22 -12.36 4.80
N MET A 22 2.48 -12.02 4.53
CA MET A 22 3.02 -11.84 3.19
C MET A 22 3.10 -13.13 2.33
N LEU A 23 2.82 -14.31 2.89
CA LEU A 23 3.00 -15.60 2.21
C LEU A 23 1.94 -15.91 1.14
N THR A 24 0.80 -15.21 1.11
CA THR A 24 -0.32 -15.52 0.19
C THR A 24 -0.63 -14.42 -0.82
N VAL A 25 0.10 -13.29 -0.78
CA VAL A 25 -0.17 -12.17 -1.66
C VAL A 25 0.49 -12.44 -3.01
N PRO A 26 -0.25 -12.40 -4.13
CA PRO A 26 0.35 -12.53 -5.45
C PRO A 26 1.36 -11.39 -5.67
N LYS A 27 2.47 -11.69 -6.34
CA LYS A 27 3.45 -10.66 -6.69
C LYS A 27 2.84 -9.68 -7.69
N ILE A 28 2.77 -8.41 -7.31
CA ILE A 28 2.20 -7.34 -8.16
C ILE A 28 3.36 -6.50 -8.71
N ASP A 29 3.68 -6.71 -9.99
CA ASP A 29 4.79 -6.02 -10.65
C ASP A 29 4.34 -4.73 -11.36
N THR A 30 3.06 -4.62 -11.73
CA THR A 30 2.51 -3.47 -12.46
C THR A 30 1.23 -2.92 -11.80
N LEU A 31 0.94 -1.64 -12.04
CA LEU A 31 -0.29 -0.99 -11.60
C LEU A 31 -1.54 -1.63 -12.22
N ASP A 32 -1.44 -2.18 -13.43
CA ASP A 32 -2.56 -2.88 -14.08
C ASP A 32 -2.91 -4.18 -13.35
N ASP A 33 -1.89 -4.95 -12.96
CA ASP A 33 -2.07 -6.14 -12.14
C ASP A 33 -2.71 -5.81 -10.79
N LEU A 34 -2.29 -4.70 -10.14
CA LEU A 34 -2.93 -4.21 -8.91
C LEU A 34 -4.42 -3.93 -9.13
N ILE A 35 -4.76 -3.21 -10.20
CA ILE A 35 -6.15 -2.84 -10.52
C ILE A 35 -6.99 -4.10 -10.78
N ARG A 36 -6.44 -5.11 -11.46
CA ARG A 36 -7.13 -6.38 -11.72
C ARG A 36 -7.43 -7.13 -10.43
N GLU A 37 -6.44 -7.25 -9.54
CA GLU A 37 -6.61 -7.93 -8.25
C GLU A 37 -7.60 -7.20 -7.34
N LEU A 38 -7.54 -5.86 -7.31
CA LEU A 38 -8.53 -5.06 -6.58
C LEU A 38 -9.94 -5.28 -7.13
N ARG A 39 -10.13 -5.23 -8.46
CA ARG A 39 -11.45 -5.51 -9.06
C ARG A 39 -11.99 -6.89 -8.68
N SER A 40 -11.12 -7.89 -8.60
CA SER A 40 -11.47 -9.25 -8.14
C SER A 40 -11.83 -9.27 -6.65
N ALA A 41 -11.04 -8.60 -5.81
CA ALA A 41 -11.28 -8.50 -4.37
C ALA A 41 -12.59 -7.76 -4.02
N PHE A 42 -12.99 -6.79 -4.85
CA PHE A 42 -14.25 -6.05 -4.72
C PHE A 42 -15.42 -6.64 -5.53
N ALA A 43 -15.23 -7.77 -6.22
CA ALA A 43 -16.30 -8.40 -7.02
C ALA A 43 -17.39 -9.04 -6.16
N THR A 44 -17.11 -9.33 -4.88
CA THR A 44 -18.04 -9.90 -3.92
C THR A 44 -18.58 -8.80 -3.01
N ASP A 45 -19.80 -8.98 -2.50
CA ASP A 45 -20.46 -8.04 -1.56
C ASP A 45 -19.70 -7.87 -0.22
N HIS A 46 -18.81 -8.81 0.10
CA HIS A 46 -17.96 -8.79 1.28
C HIS A 46 -16.51 -8.51 0.89
N VAL A 47 -15.96 -7.41 1.40
CA VAL A 47 -14.58 -6.97 1.12
C VAL A 47 -13.68 -7.26 2.31
N ASN A 48 -12.61 -8.03 2.09
CA ASN A 48 -11.58 -8.24 3.09
C ASN A 48 -10.56 -7.09 3.06
N VAL A 49 -10.63 -6.22 4.07
CA VAL A 49 -9.76 -5.03 4.19
C VAL A 49 -8.29 -5.41 4.36
N GLU A 50 -7.99 -6.47 5.12
CA GLU A 50 -6.61 -6.93 5.33
C GLU A 50 -5.99 -7.37 4.00
N ARG A 51 -6.73 -8.14 3.19
CA ARG A 51 -6.28 -8.57 1.86
C ARG A 51 -6.02 -7.38 0.93
N VAL A 52 -6.87 -6.36 0.97
CA VAL A 52 -6.69 -5.14 0.14
C VAL A 52 -5.45 -4.37 0.60
N GLN A 53 -5.22 -4.25 1.90
CA GLN A 53 -4.02 -3.60 2.45
C GLN A 53 -2.75 -4.35 2.03
N ASP A 54 -2.78 -5.67 2.09
CA ASP A 54 -1.66 -6.53 1.67
C ASP A 54 -1.37 -6.41 0.17
N LEU A 55 -2.40 -6.38 -0.70
CA LEU A 55 -2.25 -6.14 -2.14
C LEU A 55 -1.63 -4.75 -2.41
N MET A 56 -2.07 -3.72 -1.69
CA MET A 56 -1.51 -2.37 -1.81
C MET A 56 -0.05 -2.30 -1.34
N ALA A 57 0.31 -3.03 -0.28
CA ALA A 57 1.68 -3.08 0.23
C ALA A 57 2.63 -3.88 -0.68
N ALA A 58 2.13 -4.89 -1.39
CA ALA A 58 2.91 -5.70 -2.33
C ALA A 58 3.28 -4.95 -3.61
N TYR A 59 2.50 -3.94 -4.02
CA TYR A 59 2.78 -3.15 -5.21
C TYR A 59 3.96 -2.19 -4.99
N LYS A 60 5.04 -2.39 -5.75
CA LYS A 60 6.19 -1.46 -5.77
C LYS A 60 5.89 -0.30 -6.71
N SER A 61 5.71 0.89 -6.14
CA SER A 61 5.29 2.08 -6.89
C SER A 61 6.27 2.47 -8.00
N ASN A 62 5.77 2.55 -9.24
CA ASN A 62 6.52 3.03 -10.40
C ASN A 62 5.94 4.36 -10.91
N PRO A 63 6.69 5.48 -10.84
CA PRO A 63 6.23 6.78 -11.34
C PRO A 63 5.70 6.77 -12.77
N ARG A 64 6.29 5.95 -13.64
CA ARG A 64 5.88 5.87 -15.06
C ARG A 64 4.44 5.39 -15.24
N GLU A 65 3.92 4.61 -14.31
CA GLU A 65 2.60 3.99 -14.41
C GLU A 65 1.48 4.90 -13.91
N TRP A 66 1.74 5.67 -12.84
CA TRP A 66 0.74 6.52 -12.21
C TRP A 66 0.81 8.00 -12.59
N ILE A 67 1.90 8.46 -13.23
CA ILE A 67 2.06 9.87 -13.63
C ILE A 67 0.92 10.39 -14.52
N LYS A 68 0.33 9.52 -15.35
CA LYS A 68 -0.85 9.86 -16.19
C LYS A 68 -2.09 10.22 -15.38
N TYR A 69 -2.17 9.76 -14.12
CA TYR A 69 -3.25 10.07 -13.19
C TYR A 69 -2.91 11.24 -12.26
N ALA A 70 -1.62 11.56 -12.08
CA ALA A 70 -1.15 12.63 -11.22
C ALA A 70 -1.32 14.01 -11.88
N LYS A 71 -2.56 14.51 -11.88
CA LYS A 71 -2.89 15.87 -12.29
C LYS A 71 -2.68 16.81 -11.10
N PHE A 72 -1.52 17.46 -11.08
CA PHE A 72 -1.24 18.52 -10.11
C PHE A 72 -1.87 19.82 -10.60
N ASP A 73 -2.68 20.45 -9.75
CA ASP A 73 -3.20 21.80 -9.99
C ASP A 73 -2.16 22.84 -9.54
N ARG A 74 -2.02 23.93 -10.28
CA ARG A 74 -1.03 25.00 -10.00
C ARG A 74 -1.52 26.03 -8.98
N HIS A 75 -2.79 25.99 -8.60
CA HIS A 75 -3.42 26.98 -7.70
C HIS A 75 -3.80 26.38 -6.33
N ARG A 76 -3.16 25.28 -5.94
CA ARG A 76 -3.21 24.69 -4.60
C ARG A 76 -1.82 24.56 -4.00
#